data_AF-A0AAW6QVE8-F1
#
_entry.id   AF-A0AAW6QVE8-F1
#
_cell.length_a   1.000
_cell.length_b   1.000
_cell.length_c   1.000
_cell.angle_alpha   90.00
_cell.angle_beta   90.00
_cell.angle_gamma   90.00
#
_symmetry.space_group_name_H-M   'P 1'
#
loop_
_entity.id
_entity.type
_entity.pdbx_description
1 polymer ?
#
loop_
_entity_poly.entity_id
_entity_poly.type
_entity_poly.pdbx_seq_one_letter_code
_entity_poly.pdbx_strand_id
1 'polypeptide(L)'
;MQNEQALPYPVLLVEGRFTPETRNHQVQEAKECQGLFFTVEIVPDKRGTNQKKMHLQGEVAMGNGVFREPEVIKAFLIDKGFIPESIFVNKDGTLYATHPREHLPFMHWIVRLLVHFQTFGEWLAVKYWYGDYPDK
;
A
#
# COMPACT_ATOMS: atom_id res chain seq x y z
N MET A 1 10.84 4.01 -23.15
CA MET A 1 9.84 4.44 -22.16
C MET A 1 8.74 3.39 -22.19
N GLN A 2 8.75 2.43 -21.27
CA GLN A 2 7.61 1.53 -21.12
C GLN A 2 6.47 2.37 -20.57
N ASN A 3 5.37 2.41 -21.32
CA ASN A 3 4.14 3.07 -20.89
C ASN A 3 3.70 2.42 -19.57
N GLU A 4 3.73 3.18 -18.49
CA GLU A 4 2.99 2.81 -17.30
C GLU A 4 1.55 2.56 -17.71
N GLN A 5 1.07 1.33 -17.53
CA GLN A 5 -0.35 1.07 -17.55
C GLN A 5 -0.93 1.81 -16.36
N ALA A 6 -1.54 2.96 -16.62
CA ALA A 6 -2.33 3.67 -15.63
C ALA A 6 -3.42 2.69 -15.17
N LEU A 7 -3.38 2.30 -13.90
CA LEU A 7 -4.40 1.43 -13.34
C LEU A 7 -5.73 2.19 -13.36
N PRO A 8 -6.83 1.56 -13.81
CA PRO A 8 -8.12 2.22 -13.91
C PRO A 8 -8.78 2.46 -12.54
N TYR A 9 -8.14 2.04 -11.44
CA TYR A 9 -8.68 2.07 -10.08
C TYR A 9 -7.63 2.51 -9.04
N PRO A 10 -8.06 3.10 -7.91
CA PRO A 10 -7.18 3.39 -6.78
C PRO A 10 -6.81 2.10 -6.03
N VAL A 11 -5.53 1.73 -6.04
CA VAL A 11 -5.05 0.48 -5.42
C VAL A 11 -4.98 0.53 -3.88
N LEU A 12 -5.11 1.73 -3.30
CA LEU A 12 -5.09 1.96 -1.86
C LEU A 12 -6.48 2.37 -1.37
N LEU A 13 -7.08 1.51 -0.55
CA LEU A 13 -8.32 1.76 0.17
C LEU A 13 -7.99 2.46 1.50
N VAL A 14 -8.61 3.58 1.82
CA VAL A 14 -8.36 4.29 3.09
C VAL A 14 -9.51 4.06 4.06
N GLU A 15 -9.24 3.38 5.17
CA GLU A 15 -10.21 3.16 6.22
C GLU A 15 -10.36 4.40 7.12
N GLY A 16 -11.60 4.74 7.47
CA GLY A 16 -11.91 5.83 8.41
C GLY A 16 -11.97 7.25 7.82
N ARG A 17 -11.75 7.44 6.51
CA ARG A 17 -11.91 8.76 5.83
C ARG A 17 -12.99 8.81 4.74
N PHE A 18 -13.30 7.69 4.10
CA PHE A 18 -14.27 7.62 3.00
C PHE A 18 -15.61 7.03 3.45
N THR A 19 -16.68 7.37 2.74
CA THR A 19 -18.02 6.82 3.04
C THR A 19 -18.07 5.33 2.72
N PRO A 20 -19.00 4.57 3.32
CA PRO A 20 -19.22 3.17 2.96
C PRO A 20 -19.44 2.94 1.46
N GLU A 21 -20.04 3.89 0.73
CA GLU A 21 -20.20 3.78 -0.72
C GLU A 21 -18.86 3.84 -1.47
N THR A 22 -17.97 4.77 -1.11
CA THR A 22 -16.65 4.88 -1.75
C THR A 22 -15.81 3.62 -1.48
N ARG A 23 -15.86 3.08 -0.25
CA ARG A 23 -15.20 1.81 0.08
C ARG A 23 -15.72 0.66 -0.77
N ASN A 24 -17.04 0.53 -0.89
CA ASN A 24 -17.66 -0.55 -1.66
C ASN A 24 -17.34 -0.46 -3.15
N HIS A 25 -17.32 0.75 -3.70
CA HIS A 25 -16.95 0.99 -5.09
C HIS A 25 -15.48 0.56 -5.37
N GLN A 26 -14.54 0.97 -4.51
CA GLN A 26 -13.13 0.59 -4.68
C GLN A 26 -12.90 -0.93 -4.51
N VAL A 27 -13.62 -1.58 -3.59
CA VAL A 27 -13.59 -3.05 -3.44
C VAL A 27 -14.17 -3.77 -4.65
N GLN A 28 -15.25 -3.22 -5.24
CA GLN A 28 -15.87 -3.77 -6.45
C GLN A 28 -14.92 -3.68 -7.65
N GLU A 29 -14.29 -2.52 -7.86
CA GLU A 29 -13.33 -2.31 -8.95
C GLU A 29 -12.08 -3.20 -8.83
N ALA A 30 -11.55 -3.37 -7.61
CA ALA A 30 -10.43 -4.27 -7.35
C ALA A 30 -10.78 -5.73 -7.71
N LYS A 31 -12.00 -6.18 -7.39
CA LYS A 31 -12.50 -7.52 -7.75
C LYS A 31 -12.69 -7.68 -9.26
N GLU A 32 -13.21 -6.66 -9.93
CA GLU A 32 -13.42 -6.66 -11.39
C GLU A 32 -12.09 -6.69 -12.16
N CYS A 33 -11.05 -6.04 -11.64
CA CYS A 33 -9.73 -6.00 -12.26
C CYS A 33 -8.84 -7.21 -11.94
N GLN A 34 -9.27 -8.13 -11.07
CA GLN A 34 -8.44 -9.24 -10.55
C GLN A 34 -7.05 -8.78 -10.04
N GLY A 35 -6.99 -7.55 -9.53
CA GLY A 35 -5.74 -6.89 -9.16
C GLY A 35 -5.47 -6.97 -7.66
N LEU A 36 -4.21 -6.74 -7.29
CA LEU A 36 -3.84 -6.58 -5.89
C LEU A 36 -4.49 -5.32 -5.32
N PHE A 37 -4.87 -5.39 -4.04
CA PHE A 37 -5.37 -4.25 -3.29
C PHE A 37 -4.65 -4.13 -1.95
N PHE A 38 -4.57 -2.89 -1.46
CA PHE A 38 -4.03 -2.55 -0.16
C PHE A 38 -5.04 -1.69 0.59
N THR A 39 -5.09 -1.84 1.90
CA THR A 39 -5.86 -1.01 2.81
C THR A 39 -4.92 -0.22 3.71
N VAL A 40 -5.27 1.02 4.03
CA VAL A 40 -4.56 1.82 5.03
C VAL A 40 -5.54 2.37 6.06
N GLU A 41 -5.24 2.13 7.33
CA GLU A 41 -5.98 2.68 8.46
C GLU A 41 -5.17 3.79 9.13
N ILE A 42 -5.79 4.94 9.42
CA ILE A 42 -5.16 6.03 10.18
C ILE A 42 -5.49 5.85 11.66
N VAL A 43 -4.50 5.47 12.46
CA VAL A 43 -4.69 5.14 13.89
C VAL A 43 -4.12 6.24 14.78
N PRO A 44 -4.90 6.83 15.69
CA PRO A 44 -4.40 7.80 16.66
C PRO A 44 -3.45 7.13 17.66
N ASP A 45 -2.34 7.81 18.00
CA ASP A 45 -1.43 7.33 19.03
C ASP A 45 -2.12 7.37 20.40
N LYS A 46 -2.29 6.18 21.00
CA LYS A 46 -2.90 5.97 22.32
C LYS A 46 -2.12 6.66 23.46
N ARG A 47 -0.92 7.18 23.20
CA ARG A 47 -0.04 7.86 24.17
C ARG A 47 -0.28 9.38 24.29
N GLY A 48 -1.29 9.94 23.62
CA GLY A 48 -1.66 11.36 23.78
C GLY A 48 -0.70 12.34 23.11
N THR A 49 0.15 11.88 22.20
CA THR A 49 1.15 12.70 21.48
C THR A 49 0.55 13.49 20.31
N ASN A 50 -0.76 13.36 20.06
CA ASN A 50 -1.45 13.80 18.84
C ASN A 50 -0.85 13.26 17.52
N GLN A 51 0.12 12.35 17.58
CA GLN A 51 0.64 11.69 16.39
C GLN A 51 -0.36 10.64 15.91
N LYS A 52 -0.54 10.54 14.60
CA LYS A 52 -1.31 9.46 13.98
C LYS A 52 -0.35 8.59 13.18
N LYS A 53 -0.54 7.28 13.32
CA LYS A 53 0.18 6.25 12.56
C LYS A 53 -0.69 5.80 11.41
N MET A 54 -0.08 5.16 10.44
CA MET A 54 -0.81 4.50 9.36
C MET A 54 -0.47 3.01 9.35
N HIS A 55 -1.50 2.17 9.42
CA HIS A 55 -1.38 0.73 9.28
C HIS A 55 -1.71 0.37 7.84
N LEU A 56 -0.71 -0.08 7.10
CA LEU A 56 -0.85 -0.62 5.76
C LEU A 56 -1.08 -2.13 5.86
N GLN A 57 -2.11 -2.61 5.21
CA GLN A 57 -2.39 -4.03 4.99
C GLN A 57 -2.58 -4.27 3.50
N GLY A 58 -2.24 -5.44 2.98
CA GLY A 58 -2.55 -5.79 1.59
C GLY A 58 -2.01 -7.14 1.18
N GLU A 59 -2.11 -7.44 -0.11
CA GLU A 59 -1.66 -8.71 -0.68
C GLU A 59 -0.38 -8.51 -1.52
N VAL A 60 0.59 -9.41 -1.33
CA VAL A 60 1.89 -9.44 -2.01
C VAL A 60 2.19 -10.81 -2.64
N ALA A 61 1.16 -11.61 -2.89
CA ALA A 61 1.26 -12.82 -3.71
C ALA A 61 1.06 -12.45 -5.18
N MET A 62 1.76 -13.13 -6.10
CA MET A 62 1.31 -13.13 -7.50
C MET A 62 0.06 -14.02 -7.58
N GLY A 63 -0.93 -13.67 -8.40
CA GLY A 63 -2.24 -14.37 -8.49
C GLY A 63 -2.19 -15.87 -8.86
N ASN A 64 -1.01 -16.47 -8.96
CA ASN A 64 -0.72 -17.90 -9.10
C ASN A 64 -0.18 -18.55 -7.80
N GLY A 65 -0.21 -17.84 -6.66
CA GLY A 65 0.31 -18.33 -5.38
C GLY A 65 1.84 -18.29 -5.24
N VAL A 66 2.54 -17.70 -6.22
CA VAL A 66 4.00 -17.51 -6.15
C VAL A 66 4.31 -16.22 -5.40
N PHE A 67 5.02 -16.35 -4.29
CA PHE A 67 5.48 -15.21 -3.51
C PHE A 67 6.70 -14.58 -4.17
N ARG A 68 6.68 -13.24 -4.28
CA ARG A 68 7.95 -12.52 -4.39
C ARG A 68 8.61 -12.44 -3.04
N GLU A 69 9.94 -12.50 -3.01
CA GLU A 69 10.74 -12.67 -1.80
C GLU A 69 10.31 -11.72 -0.67
N PRO A 70 9.72 -12.23 0.43
CA PRO A 70 9.22 -11.38 1.51
C PRO A 70 10.29 -10.48 2.12
N GLU A 71 11.54 -10.93 2.12
CA GLU A 71 12.68 -10.17 2.64
C GLU A 71 13.00 -8.93 1.79
N VAL A 72 12.79 -8.99 0.47
CA VAL A 72 12.97 -7.82 -0.42
C VAL A 72 11.90 -6.76 -0.14
N ILE A 73 10.66 -7.19 0.11
CA ILE A 73 9.55 -6.29 0.47
C ILE A 73 9.81 -5.66 1.84
N LYS A 74 10.24 -6.45 2.83
CA LYS A 74 10.61 -5.94 4.16
C LYS A 74 11.73 -4.91 4.07
N ALA A 75 12.81 -5.21 3.36
CA ALA A 75 13.93 -4.29 3.19
C ALA A 75 13.49 -2.97 2.54
N PHE A 76 12.64 -3.04 1.51
CA PHE A 76 12.04 -1.87 0.90
C PHE A 76 11.24 -1.02 1.90
N LEU A 77 10.34 -1.63 2.68
CA LEU A 77 9.53 -0.88 3.64
C LEU A 77 10.38 -0.23 4.75
N ILE A 78 11.44 -0.91 5.22
CA ILE A 78 12.40 -0.35 6.18
C ILE A 78 13.10 0.87 5.58
N ASP A 79 13.58 0.79 4.33
CA ASP A 79 14.17 1.92 3.61
C ASP A 79 13.20 3.11 3.49
N LYS A 80 11.90 2.84 3.39
CA LYS A 80 10.84 3.86 3.35
C LYS A 80 10.39 4.38 4.72
N GLY A 81 11.06 3.97 5.81
CA GLY A 81 10.80 4.49 7.15
C GLY A 81 9.64 3.83 7.89
N PHE A 82 9.18 2.66 7.43
CA PHE A 82 8.25 1.84 8.22
C PHE A 82 8.96 1.26 9.45
N ILE A 83 8.17 1.01 10.50
CA ILE A 83 8.67 0.45 11.76
C ILE A 83 9.04 -1.02 11.52
N PRO A 84 10.33 -1.43 11.60
CA PRO A 84 10.77 -2.77 11.23
C PRO A 84 10.01 -3.89 11.96
N GLU A 85 9.75 -3.70 13.26
CA GLU A 85 9.08 -4.68 14.11
C GLU A 85 7.59 -4.84 13.80
N SER A 86 7.02 -3.91 13.02
CA SER A 86 5.62 -3.97 12.60
C SER A 86 5.41 -4.65 11.25
N ILE A 87 6.49 -4.97 10.52
CA ILE A 87 6.40 -5.53 9.18
C ILE A 87 6.24 -7.05 9.27
N PHE A 88 5.09 -7.54 8.85
CA PHE A 88 4.75 -8.95 8.83
C PHE A 88 4.23 -9.36 7.46
N VAL A 89 4.77 -10.44 6.90
CA VAL A 89 4.26 -11.08 5.69
C VAL A 89 3.96 -12.53 6.05
N ASN A 90 2.70 -12.93 5.98
CA ASN A 90 2.29 -14.30 6.31
C ASN A 90 2.51 -15.26 5.13
N LYS A 91 2.30 -16.55 5.38
CA LYS A 91 2.43 -17.62 4.37
C LYS A 91 1.39 -17.54 3.25
N ASP A 92 0.36 -16.73 3.41
CA ASP A 92 -0.72 -16.53 2.45
C ASP A 92 -0.50 -15.26 1.62
N GLY A 93 0.64 -14.57 1.80
CA GLY A 93 0.97 -13.35 1.06
C GLY A 93 0.29 -12.09 1.58
N THR A 94 -0.30 -12.13 2.77
CA THR A 94 -0.80 -10.92 3.44
C THR A 94 0.36 -10.15 4.06
N LEU A 95 0.48 -8.88 3.69
CA LEU A 95 1.38 -7.89 4.28
C LEU A 95 0.64 -7.09 5.35
N TYR A 96 1.34 -6.81 6.45
CA TYR A 96 1.02 -5.79 7.45
C TYR A 96 2.27 -4.95 7.71
N ALA A 97 2.13 -3.62 7.77
CA ALA A 97 3.23 -2.72 8.11
C ALA A 97 2.72 -1.42 8.72
N THR A 98 3.47 -0.80 9.63
CA THR A 98 3.12 0.49 10.24
C THR A 98 4.11 1.57 9.88
N HIS A 99 3.60 2.71 9.42
CA HIS A 99 4.37 3.94 9.27
C HIS A 99 4.12 4.88 10.46
N PRO A 100 5.17 5.51 11.03
CA PRO A 100 5.06 6.26 12.28
C PRO A 100 4.36 7.63 12.14
N ARG A 101 4.16 8.09 10.89
CA ARG A 101 3.55 9.40 10.60
C ARG A 101 2.39 9.24 9.64
N GLU A 102 1.35 10.04 9.82
CA GLU A 102 0.27 10.22 8.86
C GLU A 102 0.79 10.96 7.62
N HIS A 103 0.66 10.33 6.45
CA HIS A 103 1.02 10.91 5.16
C HIS A 103 0.37 10.11 4.01
N LEU A 104 -0.90 10.35 3.75
CA LEU A 104 -1.67 9.55 2.79
C LEU A 104 -1.09 9.58 1.34
N PRO A 105 -0.65 10.73 0.80
CA PRO A 105 0.02 10.81 -0.51
C PRO A 105 1.24 9.90 -0.62
N PHE A 106 2.03 9.83 0.46
CA PHE A 106 3.17 8.93 0.53
C PHE A 106 2.73 7.47 0.51
N MET A 107 1.63 7.10 1.18
CA MET A 107 1.09 5.73 1.11
C MET A 107 0.63 5.34 -0.29
N HIS A 108 -0.03 6.25 -1.03
CA HIS A 108 -0.39 5.99 -2.41
C HIS A 108 0.85 5.70 -3.27
N TRP A 109 1.93 6.45 -3.08
CA TRP A 109 3.20 6.19 -3.75
C TRP A 109 3.80 4.83 -3.36
N ILE A 110 3.85 4.50 -2.07
CA ILE A 110 4.33 3.19 -1.59
C ILE A 110 3.55 2.03 -2.23
N VAL A 111 2.23 2.13 -2.26
CA VAL A 111 1.36 1.10 -2.84
C VAL A 111 1.60 0.95 -4.34
N ARG A 112 1.75 2.06 -5.09
CA ARG A 112 2.11 1.99 -6.52
C ARG A 112 3.41 1.22 -6.74
N LEU A 113 4.44 1.47 -5.93
CA LEU A 113 5.71 0.76 -6.03
C LEU A 113 5.57 -0.73 -5.72
N LEU A 114 4.82 -1.08 -4.67
CA LEU A 114 4.54 -2.46 -4.29
C LEU A 114 3.81 -3.22 -5.40
N VAL A 115 2.75 -2.62 -5.96
CA VAL A 115 1.97 -3.23 -7.05
C VAL A 115 2.85 -3.46 -8.26
N HIS A 116 3.63 -2.46 -8.68
CA HIS A 116 4.53 -2.60 -9.81
C HIS A 116 5.56 -3.71 -9.57
N PHE A 117 6.17 -3.77 -8.38
CA PHE A 117 7.10 -4.83 -8.03
C PHE A 117 6.45 -6.22 -8.06
N GLN A 118 5.24 -6.35 -7.53
CA GLN A 118 4.52 -7.62 -7.58
C GLN A 118 4.23 -8.06 -9.01
N THR A 119 3.79 -7.14 -9.87
CA THR A 119 3.46 -7.42 -11.27
C THR A 119 4.71 -7.73 -12.11
N PHE A 120 5.74 -6.89 -12.05
CA PHE A 120 6.86 -6.92 -13.01
C PHE A 120 8.14 -7.51 -12.43
N GLY A 121 8.32 -7.48 -11.11
CA GLY A 121 9.50 -8.02 -10.43
C GLY A 121 10.67 -7.08 -10.29
N GLU A 122 10.49 -5.85 -10.73
CA GLU A 122 11.44 -4.77 -10.56
C GLU A 122 10.75 -3.60 -9.87
N TRP A 123 11.55 -2.76 -9.19
CA TRP A 123 11.02 -1.57 -8.54
C TRP A 123 10.83 -0.46 -9.58
N LEU A 124 9.66 0.17 -9.55
CA LEU A 124 9.41 1.35 -10.35
C LEU A 124 10.33 2.50 -9.91
N ALA A 125 11.14 3.03 -10.84
CA ALA A 125 12.12 4.07 -10.58
C ALA A 125 11.52 5.49 -10.55
N VAL A 126 10.44 5.69 -9.78
CA VAL A 126 9.74 6.97 -9.65
C VAL A 126 9.97 7.53 -8.25
N LYS A 127 10.41 8.80 -8.17
CA LYS A 127 10.59 9.50 -6.90
C LYS A 127 9.25 9.99 -6.35
N TYR A 128 9.14 10.05 -5.04
CA TYR A 128 7.96 10.63 -4.39
C TYR A 128 7.87 12.15 -4.69
N TRP A 129 6.70 12.58 -5.15
CA TRP A 129 6.34 13.99 -5.27
C TRP A 129 4.91 14.21 -4.77
N TYR A 130 4.71 15.15 -3.84
CA TYR A 130 3.41 15.38 -3.22
C TYR A 130 2.31 15.73 -4.24
N GLY A 131 2.66 16.50 -5.27
CA GLY A 131 1.70 16.94 -6.30
C GLY A 131 1.12 15.80 -7.15
N ASP A 132 1.76 14.63 -7.18
CA ASP A 132 1.32 13.49 -7.97
C ASP A 132 0.23 12.67 -7.25
N TYR A 133 -0.01 12.97 -5.97
CA TYR A 133 -0.90 12.21 -5.08
C TYR A 133 -1.70 13.17 -4.18
N PRO A 134 -2.75 13.83 -4.69
CA PRO A 134 -3.55 14.74 -3.88
C PRO A 134 -4.24 14.02 -2.72
N ASP A 135 -4.43 14.72 -1.59
CA ASP A 135 -5.12 14.22 -0.38
C ASP A 135 -6.63 13.93 -0.58
N LYS A 136 -7.16 14.11 -1.80
CA LYS A 136 -8.59 14.08 -2.12
C LYS A 136 -8.98 12.83 -2.89
#